data_AF-A0A2H0RQA0-F1
#
_entry.id   AF-A0A2H0RQA0-F1
#
_cell.length_a   1.000
_cell.length_b   1.000
_cell.length_c   1.000
_cell.angle_alpha   90.00
_cell.angle_beta   90.00
_cell.angle_gamma   90.00
#
_symmetry.space_group_name_H-M   'P 1'
#
loop_
_entity.id
_entity.type
_entity.pdbx_description
1 polymer ?
#
loop_
_entity_poly.entity_id
_entity_poly.type
_entity_poly.pdbx_seq_one_letter_code
_entity_poly.pdbx_strand_id
1 'polypeptide(L)'
;MLIALRETPNIQRDRWIASLEADALARAAAQGAGAIVAREEDDMGATTGGVATVSDQLLALADIARGWDAVVEGVHAAGHNLVDLGEISAEGKQGVQTLDLNPGSAGAITFTITEPMMVNLWVDMDIATVQTINRAYGLAMPSLYDLSLELRGANLPSAYTSQKTDAQERSIPFAGESVSTVLPAGTYVLTVRDHSAYESGLTVETFPAPIPVHLNIQRYTTQKIEGQISIGESRETMPVSMSVAEFYENGDRKLNYGEENGPKALDPSKPVWVVVPGRGDNEMSDPMKELAQSISLHNVQVVTIDWSDAAKDNFPGQIGLQGSNWIEAVGKWTANQLRAAGFPGEQINIVGHSWGSYVGYEIAEHVGGDGVNTVVALDPAKDTIFSGYNESQVDFSRYSTKSFALHSSFYGDEARALTADYAIQVVDDNISRPSVEHGYAVTAFSSLLQSAQNPYDPVASWFTPQQLMHAGGAIQSHEGWDGLLRIATWESQREDGTTWRKALPQLLEYTDANTGEHVVGHIIGNHTIS
;
A
#
# COMPACT_ATOMS: atom_id res chain seq x y z
N MET A 1 -16.71 -16.43 36.31
CA MET A 1 -16.24 -15.75 35.09
C MET A 1 -17.42 -15.39 34.17
N LEU A 2 -18.24 -16.34 33.70
CA LEU A 2 -19.49 -16.06 32.96
C LEU A 2 -20.57 -15.29 33.74
N ILE A 3 -20.60 -15.40 35.07
CA ILE A 3 -21.52 -14.63 35.93
C ILE A 3 -21.10 -13.15 36.04
N ALA A 4 -19.82 -12.82 35.81
CA ALA A 4 -19.32 -11.44 35.82
C ALA A 4 -19.62 -10.67 34.51
N LEU A 5 -20.05 -11.37 33.45
CA LEU A 5 -20.40 -10.80 32.13
C LEU A 5 -21.85 -10.31 32.04
N ARG A 6 -22.70 -10.68 33.01
CA ARG A 6 -24.11 -10.28 33.03
C ARG A 6 -24.33 -8.90 33.65
N GLU A 7 -23.33 -8.38 34.37
CA GLU A 7 -23.43 -7.11 35.10
C GLU A 7 -22.50 -6.01 34.57
N THR A 8 -21.78 -6.24 33.46
CA THR A 8 -20.91 -5.21 32.85
C THR A 8 -21.72 -4.29 31.91
N PRO A 9 -21.53 -2.95 31.96
CA PRO A 9 -22.19 -2.01 31.05
C PRO A 9 -21.84 -2.28 29.57
N ASN A 10 -22.81 -2.08 28.67
CA ASN A 10 -22.71 -2.37 27.23
C ASN A 10 -21.41 -1.88 26.57
N ILE A 11 -20.90 -0.70 26.97
CA ILE A 11 -19.68 -0.10 26.42
C ILE A 11 -18.42 -0.96 26.63
N GLN A 12 -18.30 -1.71 27.75
CA GLN A 12 -17.14 -2.59 27.95
C GLN A 12 -17.28 -3.93 27.23
N ARG A 13 -18.53 -4.37 26.98
CA ARG A 13 -18.81 -5.55 26.17
C ARG A 13 -18.48 -5.30 24.70
N ASP A 14 -18.84 -4.12 24.20
CA ASP A 14 -18.61 -3.72 22.81
C ASP A 14 -17.10 -3.50 22.53
N ARG A 15 -16.35 -2.93 23.49
CA ARG A 15 -14.89 -2.84 23.42
C ARG A 15 -14.19 -4.20 23.43
N TRP A 16 -14.74 -5.18 24.14
CA TRP A 16 -14.17 -6.52 24.20
C TRP A 16 -14.48 -7.31 22.91
N ILE A 17 -15.69 -7.17 22.35
CA ILE A 17 -16.06 -7.77 21.05
C ILE A 17 -15.21 -7.18 19.91
N ALA A 18 -14.92 -5.88 19.93
CA ALA A 18 -14.03 -5.24 18.98
C ALA A 18 -12.56 -5.69 19.11
N SER A 19 -12.16 -6.28 20.25
CA SER A 19 -10.80 -6.77 20.49
C SER A 19 -10.58 -8.25 20.15
N LEU A 20 -11.61 -8.97 19.71
CA LEU A 20 -11.48 -10.36 19.28
C LEU A 20 -11.08 -10.42 17.81
N GLU A 21 -9.88 -10.94 17.54
CA GLU A 21 -9.38 -11.18 16.19
C GLU A 21 -10.31 -12.14 15.42
N ALA A 22 -10.62 -11.82 14.16
CA ALA A 22 -11.45 -12.64 13.26
C ALA A 22 -10.96 -14.10 13.17
N ASP A 23 -9.66 -14.30 13.35
CA ASP A 23 -8.97 -15.58 13.34
C ASP A 23 -9.29 -16.44 14.59
N ALA A 24 -9.55 -15.80 15.73
CA ALA A 24 -10.04 -16.47 16.94
C ALA A 24 -11.50 -16.90 16.79
N LEU A 25 -12.33 -16.11 16.09
CA LEU A 25 -13.70 -16.49 15.73
C LEU A 25 -13.72 -17.66 14.74
N ALA A 26 -12.86 -17.63 13.72
CA ALA A 26 -12.74 -18.71 12.73
C ALA A 26 -12.23 -20.02 13.35
N ARG A 27 -11.21 -19.95 14.24
CA ARG A 27 -10.73 -21.12 15.00
C ARG A 27 -11.78 -21.67 15.96
N ALA A 28 -12.55 -20.81 16.64
CA ALA A 28 -13.64 -21.23 17.51
C ALA A 28 -14.78 -21.90 16.72
N ALA A 29 -15.10 -21.41 15.51
CA ALA A 29 -16.07 -22.02 14.62
C ALA A 29 -15.61 -23.39 14.09
N ALA A 30 -14.33 -23.52 13.71
CA ALA A 30 -13.76 -24.78 13.23
C ALA A 30 -13.63 -25.84 14.34
N GLN A 31 -13.20 -25.44 15.54
CA GLN A 31 -13.14 -26.33 16.71
C GLN A 31 -14.54 -26.70 17.24
N GLY A 32 -15.51 -25.79 17.11
CA GLY A 32 -16.91 -26.06 17.41
C GLY A 32 -17.51 -27.09 16.46
N ALA A 33 -17.30 -26.98 15.15
CA ALA A 33 -17.85 -27.91 14.15
C ALA A 33 -17.34 -29.35 14.34
N GLY A 34 -16.05 -29.53 14.64
CA GLY A 34 -15.47 -30.85 14.91
C GLY A 34 -15.95 -31.50 16.22
N ALA A 35 -16.23 -30.69 17.25
CA ALA A 35 -16.75 -31.18 18.52
C ALA A 35 -18.27 -31.45 18.50
N ILE A 36 -19.03 -30.78 17.62
CA ILE A 36 -20.48 -30.95 17.48
C ILE A 36 -20.83 -32.29 16.81
N VAL A 37 -20.08 -32.70 15.77
CA VAL A 37 -20.29 -34.01 15.11
C VAL A 37 -19.95 -35.18 16.04
N ALA A 38 -19.02 -34.99 16.98
CA ALA A 38 -18.64 -36.04 17.95
C ALA A 38 -19.51 -36.07 19.23
N ARG A 39 -20.36 -35.07 19.48
CA ARG A 39 -21.20 -34.99 20.70
C ARG A 39 -22.68 -35.26 20.47
N GLU A 40 -23.19 -35.19 19.25
CA GLU A 40 -24.58 -35.55 18.96
C GLU A 40 -24.86 -37.07 19.05
N GLU A 41 -23.83 -37.92 19.05
CA GLU A 41 -24.02 -39.37 19.28
C GLU A 41 -24.05 -39.77 20.77
N ASP A 42 -23.59 -38.92 21.71
CA ASP A 42 -23.33 -39.36 23.09
C ASP A 42 -24.11 -38.62 24.21
N ASP A 43 -24.88 -37.56 23.95
CA ASP A 43 -25.47 -36.79 25.07
C ASP A 43 -26.88 -36.21 24.80
N MET A 44 -27.91 -37.08 24.73
CA MET A 44 -29.33 -36.68 24.84
C MET A 44 -29.75 -36.36 26.29
N GLY A 45 -28.89 -35.70 27.07
CA GLY A 45 -28.94 -35.81 28.53
C GLY A 45 -28.73 -34.57 29.41
N ALA A 46 -28.51 -33.33 28.93
CA ALA A 46 -28.40 -32.19 29.86
C ALA A 46 -28.57 -30.76 29.29
N THR A 47 -29.49 -30.02 29.91
CA THR A 47 -29.57 -28.56 30.18
C THR A 47 -29.34 -27.50 29.09
N THR A 48 -30.34 -26.62 28.99
CA THR A 48 -30.70 -25.60 27.98
C THR A 48 -29.87 -24.31 27.96
N GLY A 49 -28.54 -24.37 28.10
CA GLY A 49 -27.68 -23.17 28.18
C GLY A 49 -26.90 -22.76 26.92
N GLY A 50 -26.55 -23.71 26.04
CA GLY A 50 -25.59 -23.48 24.93
C GLY A 50 -26.18 -23.53 23.51
N VAL A 51 -27.44 -23.94 23.36
CA VAL A 51 -28.08 -24.17 22.05
C VAL A 51 -28.46 -22.86 21.34
N ALA A 52 -28.74 -21.80 22.09
CA ALA A 52 -29.17 -20.51 21.52
C ALA A 52 -28.06 -19.84 20.68
N THR A 53 -26.82 -19.82 21.17
CA THR A 53 -25.68 -19.20 20.47
C THR A 53 -25.27 -19.90 19.18
N VAL A 54 -25.41 -21.23 19.10
CA VAL A 54 -25.12 -22.00 17.88
C VAL A 54 -26.24 -21.81 16.85
N SER A 55 -27.49 -21.77 17.32
CA SER A 55 -28.65 -21.48 16.47
C SER A 55 -28.56 -20.08 15.87
N ASP A 56 -28.13 -19.07 16.62
CA ASP A 56 -28.00 -17.69 16.14
C ASP A 56 -26.89 -17.55 15.08
N GLN A 57 -25.76 -18.26 15.22
CA GLN A 57 -24.70 -18.29 14.22
C GLN A 57 -25.11 -19.01 12.93
N LEU A 58 -25.83 -20.13 13.05
CA LEU A 58 -26.39 -20.86 11.90
C LEU A 58 -27.48 -20.05 11.18
N LEU A 59 -28.32 -19.31 11.92
CA LEU A 59 -29.31 -18.41 11.36
C LEU A 59 -28.66 -17.23 10.63
N ALA A 60 -27.60 -16.64 11.18
CA ALA A 60 -26.83 -15.59 10.51
C ALA A 60 -26.20 -16.09 9.20
N LEU A 61 -25.60 -17.29 9.19
CA LEU A 61 -25.07 -17.90 7.97
C LEU A 61 -26.17 -18.21 6.95
N ALA A 62 -27.33 -18.68 7.40
CA ALA A 62 -28.48 -18.94 6.53
C ALA A 62 -29.13 -17.65 6.00
N ASP A 63 -29.07 -16.53 6.73
CA ASP A 63 -29.51 -15.22 6.27
C ASP A 63 -28.52 -14.63 5.25
N ILE A 64 -27.21 -14.83 5.44
CA ILE A 64 -26.17 -14.44 4.46
C ILE A 64 -26.32 -15.26 3.16
N ALA A 65 -26.51 -16.58 3.27
CA ALA A 65 -26.74 -17.44 2.12
C ALA A 65 -28.05 -17.10 1.38
N ARG A 66 -29.13 -16.80 2.11
CA ARG A 66 -30.38 -16.32 1.49
C ARG A 66 -30.24 -14.93 0.85
N GLY A 67 -29.44 -14.04 1.46
CA GLY A 67 -29.07 -12.77 0.87
C GLY A 67 -28.28 -12.96 -0.42
N TRP A 68 -27.43 -13.99 -0.48
CA TRP A 68 -26.66 -14.35 -1.66
C TRP A 68 -27.51 -14.84 -2.82
N ASP A 69 -28.38 -15.82 -2.56
CA ASP A 69 -29.31 -16.32 -3.58
C ASP A 69 -30.22 -15.19 -4.06
N ALA A 70 -30.66 -14.29 -3.18
CA ALA A 70 -31.43 -13.11 -3.56
C ALA A 70 -30.64 -12.09 -4.41
N VAL A 71 -29.32 -11.95 -4.22
CA VAL A 71 -28.47 -11.11 -5.08
C VAL A 71 -28.32 -11.75 -6.45
N VAL A 72 -28.00 -13.04 -6.53
CA VAL A 72 -27.85 -13.76 -7.80
C VAL A 72 -29.19 -13.83 -8.55
N GLU A 73 -30.28 -14.16 -7.86
CA GLU A 73 -31.64 -14.13 -8.40
C GLU A 73 -32.06 -12.71 -8.78
N GLY A 74 -31.67 -11.68 -8.02
CA GLY A 74 -31.92 -10.28 -8.37
C GLY A 74 -31.21 -9.86 -9.65
N VAL A 75 -29.95 -10.29 -9.84
CA VAL A 75 -29.17 -10.07 -11.06
C VAL A 75 -29.81 -10.80 -12.25
N HIS A 76 -30.20 -12.07 -12.07
CA HIS A 76 -30.90 -12.83 -13.11
C HIS A 76 -32.27 -12.25 -13.45
N ALA A 77 -33.06 -11.86 -12.44
CA ALA A 77 -34.39 -11.28 -12.61
C ALA A 77 -34.35 -9.90 -13.27
N ALA A 78 -33.27 -9.15 -13.07
CA ALA A 78 -33.01 -7.88 -13.75
C ALA A 78 -32.50 -8.05 -15.20
N GLY A 79 -32.27 -9.29 -15.65
CA GLY A 79 -31.77 -9.60 -17.00
C GLY A 79 -30.33 -9.15 -17.22
N HIS A 80 -29.54 -9.04 -16.15
CA HIS A 80 -28.14 -8.66 -16.24
C HIS A 80 -27.29 -9.80 -16.79
N ASN A 81 -26.25 -9.46 -17.56
CA ASN A 81 -25.27 -10.43 -18.01
C ASN A 81 -24.45 -10.93 -16.82
N LEU A 82 -24.60 -12.21 -16.52
CA LEU A 82 -23.86 -12.92 -15.48
C LEU A 82 -22.77 -13.79 -16.13
N VAL A 83 -21.52 -13.54 -15.78
CA VAL A 83 -20.37 -14.36 -16.19
C VAL A 83 -19.89 -15.14 -14.97
N ASP A 84 -19.93 -16.47 -15.04
CA ASP A 84 -19.41 -17.32 -13.97
C ASP A 84 -18.00 -17.82 -14.30
N LEU A 85 -17.02 -17.45 -13.47
CA LEU A 85 -15.64 -17.91 -13.60
C LEU A 85 -15.39 -19.29 -12.99
N GLY A 86 -16.37 -19.81 -12.23
CA GLY A 86 -16.28 -21.06 -11.49
C GLY A 86 -15.38 -20.98 -10.26
N GLU A 87 -14.83 -22.13 -9.89
CA GLU A 87 -13.85 -22.27 -8.81
C GLU A 87 -12.44 -21.90 -9.29
N ILE A 88 -11.72 -21.14 -8.46
CA ILE A 88 -10.36 -20.68 -8.69
C ILE A 88 -9.49 -21.19 -7.53
N SER A 89 -8.54 -22.06 -7.86
CA SER A 89 -7.61 -22.71 -6.94
C SER A 89 -6.27 -21.97 -6.87
N ALA A 90 -5.28 -22.58 -6.19
CA ALA A 90 -3.94 -22.05 -5.93
C ALA A 90 -3.19 -21.55 -7.18
N GLU A 91 -3.49 -22.13 -8.33
CA GLU A 91 -2.92 -21.76 -9.64
C GLU A 91 -3.34 -20.36 -10.08
N GLY A 92 -4.40 -19.79 -9.48
CA GLY A 92 -4.92 -18.49 -9.80
C GLY A 92 -5.68 -18.45 -11.13
N LYS A 93 -6.04 -17.23 -11.55
CA LYS A 93 -6.71 -16.94 -12.82
C LYS A 93 -6.32 -15.55 -13.30
N GLN A 94 -5.92 -15.44 -14.55
CA GLN A 94 -5.62 -14.18 -15.22
C GLN A 94 -6.39 -14.09 -16.54
N GLY A 95 -6.75 -12.88 -16.96
CA GLY A 95 -7.34 -12.66 -18.27
C GLY A 95 -8.24 -11.44 -18.34
N VAL A 96 -9.09 -11.42 -19.35
CA VAL A 96 -10.10 -10.39 -19.57
C VAL A 96 -11.45 -11.07 -19.75
N GLN A 97 -12.46 -10.57 -19.05
CA GLN A 97 -13.86 -10.91 -19.29
C GLN A 97 -14.55 -9.73 -19.93
N THR A 98 -15.55 -10.00 -20.76
CA THR A 98 -16.35 -8.95 -21.38
C THR A 98 -17.75 -8.98 -20.78
N LEU A 99 -18.19 -7.84 -20.27
CA LEU A 99 -19.56 -7.62 -19.83
C LEU A 99 -20.27 -6.74 -20.85
N ASP A 100 -21.30 -7.27 -21.47
CA ASP A 100 -22.16 -6.52 -22.37
C ASP A 100 -23.13 -5.67 -21.53
N LEU A 101 -22.88 -4.35 -21.44
CA LEU A 101 -23.68 -3.44 -20.63
C LEU A 101 -24.50 -2.49 -21.50
N ASN A 102 -25.78 -2.36 -21.15
CA ASN A 102 -26.58 -1.24 -21.63
C ASN A 102 -26.36 0.00 -20.74
N PRO A 103 -26.53 1.21 -21.30
CA PRO A 103 -26.76 2.43 -20.54
C PRO A 103 -27.58 2.27 -19.25
N GLY A 104 -27.04 2.69 -18.10
CA GLY A 104 -27.75 2.64 -16.83
C GLY A 104 -27.93 1.24 -16.22
N SER A 105 -27.39 0.20 -16.86
CA SER A 105 -27.52 -1.19 -16.42
C SER A 105 -26.31 -1.66 -15.61
N ALA A 106 -26.37 -2.92 -15.16
CA ALA A 106 -25.25 -3.58 -14.50
C ALA A 106 -25.02 -4.96 -15.11
N GLY A 107 -23.79 -5.45 -14.95
CA GLY A 107 -23.39 -6.83 -15.22
C GLY A 107 -22.65 -7.38 -14.01
N ALA A 108 -22.53 -8.69 -13.92
CA ALA A 108 -21.91 -9.33 -12.78
C ALA A 108 -20.95 -10.44 -13.20
N ILE A 109 -19.87 -10.60 -12.43
CA ILE A 109 -18.95 -11.71 -12.50
C ILE A 109 -18.99 -12.46 -11.17
N THR A 110 -19.31 -13.76 -11.20
CA THR A 110 -19.22 -14.64 -10.02
C THR A 110 -17.95 -15.46 -10.06
N PHE A 111 -17.36 -15.72 -8.90
CA PHE A 111 -16.25 -16.64 -8.75
C PHE A 111 -16.18 -17.19 -7.32
N THR A 112 -15.63 -18.38 -7.16
CA THR A 112 -15.31 -18.97 -5.85
C THR A 112 -13.81 -19.17 -5.74
N ILE A 113 -13.19 -18.74 -4.65
CA ILE A 113 -11.78 -19.01 -4.33
C ILE A 113 -11.67 -19.99 -3.17
N THR A 114 -10.73 -20.93 -3.25
CA THR A 114 -10.63 -22.06 -2.30
C THR A 114 -9.67 -21.82 -1.14
N GLU A 115 -8.83 -20.80 -1.22
CA GLU A 115 -7.90 -20.36 -0.18
C GLU A 115 -7.78 -18.82 -0.22
N PRO A 116 -7.04 -18.18 0.72
CA PRO A 116 -6.79 -16.75 0.63
C PRO A 116 -6.07 -16.35 -0.68
N MET A 117 -6.66 -15.44 -1.44
CA MET A 117 -6.15 -14.96 -2.73
C MET A 117 -6.00 -13.44 -2.72
N MET A 118 -4.96 -12.96 -3.40
CA MET A 118 -4.91 -11.56 -3.85
C MET A 118 -5.78 -11.44 -5.09
N VAL A 119 -6.83 -10.62 -5.02
CA VAL A 119 -7.80 -10.40 -6.09
C VAL A 119 -7.63 -9.00 -6.64
N ASN A 120 -7.24 -8.93 -7.91
CA ASN A 120 -7.16 -7.70 -8.69
C ASN A 120 -8.17 -7.75 -9.83
N LEU A 121 -9.11 -6.82 -9.84
CA LEU A 121 -10.16 -6.70 -10.85
C LEU A 121 -10.20 -5.23 -11.29
N TRP A 122 -10.12 -4.94 -12.58
CA TRP A 122 -10.11 -3.56 -13.04
C TRP A 122 -10.68 -3.37 -14.44
N VAL A 123 -11.01 -2.12 -14.73
CA VAL A 123 -11.46 -1.65 -16.05
C VAL A 123 -10.66 -0.40 -16.39
N ASP A 124 -9.93 -0.44 -17.50
CA ASP A 124 -9.27 0.73 -18.06
C ASP A 124 -10.19 1.40 -19.08
N MET A 125 -10.28 2.73 -19.00
CA MET A 125 -11.06 3.59 -19.88
C MET A 125 -10.20 4.26 -20.95
N ASP A 126 -9.23 3.51 -21.49
CA ASP A 126 -8.26 4.02 -22.45
C ASP A 126 -8.92 4.53 -23.74
N ILE A 127 -8.17 5.30 -24.53
CA ILE A 127 -8.71 5.90 -25.77
C ILE A 127 -9.17 4.82 -26.75
N ALA A 128 -8.50 3.66 -26.80
CA ALA A 128 -8.88 2.58 -27.70
C ALA A 128 -10.22 1.96 -27.28
N THR A 129 -10.46 1.77 -25.98
CA THR A 129 -11.72 1.32 -25.40
C THR A 129 -12.80 2.33 -25.69
N VAL A 130 -12.59 3.61 -25.36
CA VAL A 130 -13.54 4.68 -25.67
C VAL A 130 -13.86 4.76 -27.17
N GLN A 131 -12.86 4.64 -28.04
CA GLN A 131 -13.07 4.64 -29.50
C GLN A 131 -13.81 3.40 -29.99
N THR A 132 -13.49 2.23 -29.47
CA THR A 132 -14.16 0.97 -29.79
C THR A 132 -15.63 1.06 -29.44
N ILE A 133 -15.93 1.59 -28.25
CA ILE A 133 -17.30 1.74 -27.82
C ILE A 133 -18.02 2.84 -28.62
N ASN A 134 -17.39 3.99 -28.87
CA ASN A 134 -17.98 5.04 -29.73
C ASN A 134 -18.31 4.56 -31.15
N ARG A 135 -17.44 3.73 -31.74
CA ARG A 135 -17.69 3.11 -33.04
C ARG A 135 -18.86 2.14 -32.99
N ALA A 136 -19.00 1.35 -31.92
CA ALA A 136 -20.14 0.45 -31.73
C ALA A 136 -21.47 1.20 -31.70
N TYR A 137 -21.50 2.43 -31.15
CA TYR A 137 -22.72 3.24 -31.05
C TYR A 137 -22.93 4.29 -32.15
N GLY A 138 -21.97 4.46 -33.07
CA GLY A 138 -22.06 5.51 -34.10
C GLY A 138 -22.13 6.94 -33.53
N LEU A 139 -21.59 7.16 -32.32
CA LEU A 139 -21.65 8.45 -31.64
C LEU A 139 -20.63 9.43 -32.25
N ALA A 140 -21.08 10.64 -32.57
CA ALA A 140 -20.24 11.71 -33.12
C ALA A 140 -19.29 12.35 -32.08
N MET A 141 -19.55 12.13 -30.79
CA MET A 141 -18.75 12.61 -29.66
C MET A 141 -18.63 11.48 -28.63
N PRO A 142 -17.47 11.31 -27.97
CA PRO A 142 -17.30 10.30 -26.94
C PRO A 142 -18.28 10.53 -25.79
N SER A 143 -19.28 9.66 -25.66
CA SER A 143 -20.02 9.54 -24.40
C SER A 143 -19.04 9.06 -23.33
N LEU A 144 -18.93 9.80 -22.24
CA LEU A 144 -18.04 9.46 -21.14
C LEU A 144 -18.75 8.39 -20.30
N TYR A 145 -18.20 7.18 -20.26
CA TYR A 145 -18.73 6.11 -19.41
C TYR A 145 -18.48 6.46 -17.95
N ASP A 146 -19.50 6.28 -17.13
CA ASP A 146 -19.43 6.39 -15.68
C ASP A 146 -19.60 4.99 -15.10
N LEU A 147 -18.53 4.19 -15.08
CA LEU A 147 -18.57 2.82 -14.55
C LEU A 147 -18.26 2.81 -13.06
N SER A 148 -18.82 1.88 -12.28
CA SER A 148 -18.38 1.60 -10.91
C SER A 148 -18.23 0.11 -10.66
N LEU A 149 -17.23 -0.28 -9.87
CA LEU A 149 -17.00 -1.67 -9.46
C LEU A 149 -17.43 -1.85 -8.00
N GLU A 150 -18.24 -2.87 -7.75
CA GLU A 150 -18.68 -3.26 -6.41
C GLU A 150 -18.45 -4.76 -6.19
N LEU A 151 -17.57 -5.11 -5.26
CA LEU A 151 -17.28 -6.49 -4.89
C LEU A 151 -18.00 -6.87 -3.58
N ARG A 152 -18.78 -7.94 -3.62
CA ARG A 152 -19.50 -8.52 -2.48
C ARG A 152 -19.15 -9.99 -2.30
N GLY A 153 -19.23 -10.48 -1.07
CA GLY A 153 -19.06 -11.89 -0.73
C GLY A 153 -19.41 -12.14 0.73
N ALA A 154 -19.68 -13.40 1.08
CA ALA A 154 -20.14 -13.78 2.42
C ALA A 154 -19.14 -13.39 3.54
N ASN A 155 -17.85 -13.31 3.21
CA ASN A 155 -16.77 -13.04 4.15
C ASN A 155 -16.27 -11.58 4.10
N LEU A 156 -16.97 -10.69 3.39
CA LEU A 156 -16.67 -9.26 3.38
C LEU A 156 -17.59 -8.53 4.37
N PRO A 157 -17.03 -7.80 5.36
CA PRO A 157 -17.85 -7.09 6.36
C PRO A 157 -18.70 -5.97 5.72
N SER A 158 -18.24 -5.41 4.60
CA SER A 158 -18.95 -4.47 3.76
C SER A 158 -18.58 -4.71 2.30
N ALA A 159 -19.45 -4.30 1.38
CA ALA A 159 -19.10 -4.28 -0.04
C ALA A 159 -17.85 -3.40 -0.25
N TYR A 160 -16.92 -3.89 -1.05
CA TYR A 160 -15.81 -3.06 -1.53
C TYR A 160 -16.32 -2.32 -2.76
N THR A 161 -16.35 -0.99 -2.70
CA THR A 161 -16.65 -0.13 -3.85
C THR A 161 -15.38 0.61 -4.22
N SER A 162 -15.06 0.63 -5.51
CA SER A 162 -13.99 1.51 -6.00
C SER A 162 -14.34 2.97 -5.67
N GLN A 163 -13.36 3.71 -5.15
CA GLN A 163 -13.55 5.09 -4.71
C GLN A 163 -13.02 6.04 -5.78
N LYS A 164 -13.89 6.39 -6.74
CA LYS A 164 -13.55 7.30 -7.83
C LYS A 164 -14.20 8.67 -7.67
N THR A 165 -14.04 9.23 -6.50
CA THR A 165 -14.65 10.51 -6.19
C THR A 165 -13.65 11.64 -6.28
N ASP A 166 -14.09 12.80 -6.77
CA ASP A 166 -13.31 14.03 -6.63
C ASP A 166 -13.22 14.44 -5.15
N ALA A 167 -12.48 15.54 -4.89
CA ALA A 167 -12.39 16.13 -3.55
C ALA A 167 -13.73 16.61 -2.95
N GLN A 168 -14.86 16.48 -3.67
CA GLN A 168 -16.22 16.73 -3.20
C GLN A 168 -17.08 15.46 -3.15
N GLU A 169 -16.45 14.28 -3.14
CA GLU A 169 -17.11 12.97 -3.11
C GLU A 169 -18.01 12.69 -4.33
N ARG A 170 -17.81 13.40 -5.45
CA ARG A 170 -18.62 13.19 -6.67
C ARG A 170 -17.94 12.17 -7.57
N SER A 171 -18.71 11.19 -8.06
CA SER A 171 -18.26 10.26 -9.11
C SER A 171 -17.61 11.05 -10.25
N ILE A 172 -16.38 10.70 -10.60
CA ILE A 172 -15.73 11.22 -11.78
C ILE A 172 -16.05 10.26 -12.94
N PRO A 173 -16.76 10.71 -14.00
CA PRO A 173 -16.89 9.93 -15.23
C PRO A 173 -15.50 9.58 -15.78
N PHE A 174 -15.38 8.70 -16.76
CA PHE A 174 -14.15 8.34 -17.48
C PHE A 174 -12.98 7.75 -16.66
N ALA A 175 -13.03 7.71 -15.33
CA ALA A 175 -11.97 7.14 -14.53
C ALA A 175 -11.85 5.63 -14.75
N GLY A 176 -10.62 5.13 -14.77
CA GLY A 176 -10.36 3.69 -14.61
C GLY A 176 -10.80 3.26 -13.22
N GLU A 177 -11.20 2.00 -13.08
CA GLU A 177 -11.74 1.47 -11.83
C GLU A 177 -10.98 0.22 -11.43
N SER A 178 -10.60 0.10 -10.16
CA SER A 178 -9.93 -1.11 -9.65
C SER A 178 -10.44 -1.56 -8.30
N VAL A 179 -10.36 -2.87 -8.08
CA VAL A 179 -10.52 -3.56 -6.81
C VAL A 179 -9.27 -4.41 -6.62
N SER A 180 -8.49 -4.09 -5.59
CA SER A 180 -7.28 -4.82 -5.23
C SER A 180 -7.26 -5.13 -3.75
N THR A 181 -7.57 -6.37 -3.40
CA THR A 181 -7.72 -6.78 -2.00
C THR A 181 -7.45 -8.27 -1.79
N VAL A 182 -7.08 -8.62 -0.55
CA VAL A 182 -6.94 -10.00 -0.12
C VAL A 182 -8.31 -10.52 0.29
N LEU A 183 -8.76 -11.59 -0.35
CA LEU A 183 -10.02 -12.24 -0.03
C LEU A 183 -9.77 -13.60 0.61
N PRO A 184 -10.45 -13.96 1.71
CA PRO A 184 -10.43 -15.33 2.23
C PRO A 184 -11.17 -16.28 1.28
N ALA A 185 -11.03 -17.59 1.49
CA ALA A 185 -11.81 -18.58 0.75
C ALA A 185 -13.32 -18.27 0.80
N GLY A 186 -14.03 -18.41 -0.31
CA GLY A 186 -15.45 -18.08 -0.40
C GLY A 186 -15.90 -17.72 -1.82
N THR A 187 -17.19 -17.46 -1.96
CA THR A 187 -17.83 -17.03 -3.21
C THR A 187 -18.05 -15.53 -3.22
N TYR A 188 -17.73 -14.90 -4.34
CA TYR A 188 -17.74 -13.46 -4.55
C TYR A 188 -18.44 -13.07 -5.86
N VAL A 189 -19.01 -11.87 -5.85
CA VAL A 189 -19.70 -11.24 -6.98
C VAL A 189 -19.09 -9.86 -7.16
N LEU A 190 -18.46 -9.65 -8.31
CA LEU A 190 -18.14 -8.32 -8.80
C LEU A 190 -19.33 -7.82 -9.62
N THR A 191 -19.94 -6.72 -9.21
CA THR A 191 -20.92 -5.99 -10.00
C THR A 191 -20.23 -4.82 -10.69
N VAL A 192 -20.39 -4.72 -12.01
CA VAL A 192 -19.97 -3.57 -12.82
C VAL A 192 -21.23 -2.83 -13.24
N ARG A 193 -21.36 -1.58 -12.82
CA ARG A 193 -22.53 -0.74 -13.10
C ARG A 193 -22.14 0.43 -14.00
N ASP A 194 -22.93 0.68 -15.03
CA ASP A 194 -22.84 1.88 -15.84
C ASP A 194 -23.88 2.91 -15.36
N HIS A 195 -23.42 4.06 -14.88
CA HIS A 195 -24.24 5.17 -14.40
C HIS A 195 -24.55 6.20 -15.49
N SER A 196 -24.06 5.99 -16.71
CA SER A 196 -24.21 6.94 -17.81
C SER A 196 -25.67 7.09 -18.23
N ALA A 197 -26.18 8.34 -18.23
CA ALA A 197 -27.47 8.69 -18.80
C ALA A 197 -27.27 9.18 -20.23
N TYR A 198 -27.38 8.29 -21.21
CA TYR A 198 -27.26 8.67 -22.62
C TYR A 198 -28.52 9.43 -23.03
N GLU A 199 -28.35 10.59 -23.66
CA GLU A 199 -29.48 11.37 -24.15
C GLU A 199 -30.30 10.54 -25.16
N SER A 200 -31.53 10.20 -24.75
CA SER A 200 -32.49 9.33 -25.45
C SER A 200 -32.95 9.76 -26.86
N GLY A 201 -32.27 10.71 -27.50
CA GLY A 201 -32.63 11.26 -28.81
C GLY A 201 -32.19 10.41 -30.02
N LEU A 202 -31.28 9.45 -29.82
CA LEU A 202 -30.87 8.51 -30.86
C LEU A 202 -31.59 7.19 -30.63
N THR A 203 -32.58 6.90 -31.48
CA THR A 203 -33.34 5.62 -31.53
C THR A 203 -32.49 4.45 -32.03
N VAL A 204 -31.19 4.46 -31.75
CA VAL A 204 -30.32 3.31 -32.01
C VAL A 204 -30.78 2.23 -31.05
N GLU A 205 -31.34 1.15 -31.58
CA GLU A 205 -31.51 -0.10 -30.84
C GLU A 205 -30.20 -0.36 -30.09
N THR A 206 -30.27 -0.26 -28.77
CA THR A 206 -29.16 -0.25 -27.82
C THR A 206 -28.33 -1.52 -27.97
N PHE A 207 -27.24 -1.46 -28.74
CA PHE A 207 -26.21 -2.49 -28.69
C PHE A 207 -25.52 -2.40 -27.34
N PRO A 208 -25.40 -3.47 -26.54
CA PRO A 208 -24.63 -3.40 -25.33
C PRO A 208 -23.15 -3.12 -25.64
N ALA A 209 -22.50 -2.29 -24.82
CA ALA A 209 -21.07 -2.02 -24.92
C ALA A 209 -20.34 -3.21 -24.31
N PRO A 210 -19.41 -3.86 -25.03
CA PRO A 210 -18.53 -4.83 -24.41
C PRO A 210 -17.55 -4.09 -23.49
N ILE A 211 -17.75 -4.20 -22.18
CA ILE A 211 -16.86 -3.64 -21.15
C ILE A 211 -15.80 -4.68 -20.79
N PRO A 212 -14.50 -4.42 -21.06
CA PRO A 212 -13.43 -5.34 -20.69
C PRO A 212 -13.11 -5.22 -19.20
N VAL A 213 -13.42 -6.27 -18.44
CA VAL A 213 -13.01 -6.43 -17.05
C VAL A 213 -11.76 -7.31 -17.00
N HIS A 214 -10.64 -6.68 -16.70
CA HIS A 214 -9.37 -7.35 -16.50
C HIS A 214 -9.34 -8.00 -15.11
N LEU A 215 -8.71 -9.16 -15.01
CA LEU A 215 -8.58 -9.88 -13.74
C LEU A 215 -7.19 -10.51 -13.59
N ASN A 216 -6.66 -10.41 -12.38
CA ASN A 216 -5.49 -11.13 -11.90
C ASN A 216 -5.76 -11.60 -10.47
N ILE A 217 -6.20 -12.85 -10.34
CA ILE A 217 -6.46 -13.54 -9.08
C ILE A 217 -5.33 -14.52 -8.86
N GLN A 218 -4.60 -14.37 -7.77
CA GLN A 218 -3.45 -15.23 -7.47
C GLN A 218 -3.37 -15.55 -5.99
N ARG A 219 -2.65 -16.62 -5.67
CA ARG A 219 -2.42 -17.02 -4.29
C ARG A 219 -1.84 -15.87 -3.49
N TYR A 220 -2.44 -15.58 -2.32
CA TYR A 220 -1.92 -14.55 -1.45
C TYR A 220 -0.66 -15.04 -0.75
N THR A 221 0.45 -14.33 -0.97
CA THR A 221 1.69 -14.56 -0.25
C THR A 221 2.25 -13.21 0.20
N THR A 222 2.79 -13.15 1.41
CA THR A 222 3.40 -11.90 1.91
C THR A 222 4.78 -11.61 1.31
N GLN A 223 5.36 -12.57 0.57
CA GLN A 223 6.63 -12.43 -0.12
C GLN A 223 6.54 -11.43 -1.28
N LYS A 224 5.43 -11.47 -2.01
CA LYS A 224 5.11 -10.55 -3.10
C LYS A 224 3.60 -10.38 -3.18
N ILE A 225 3.16 -9.13 -3.08
CA ILE A 225 1.77 -8.73 -3.19
C ILE A 225 1.68 -7.77 -4.38
N GLU A 226 0.84 -8.06 -5.35
CA GLU A 226 0.64 -7.23 -6.55
C GLU A 226 -0.80 -6.71 -6.59
N GLY A 227 -0.94 -5.46 -6.99
CA GLY A 227 -2.15 -4.67 -6.96
C GLY A 227 -2.38 -3.89 -8.25
N GLN A 228 -3.56 -3.29 -8.33
CA GLN A 228 -3.97 -2.30 -9.32
C GLN A 228 -4.66 -1.14 -8.59
N ILE A 229 -4.18 0.08 -8.81
CA ILE A 229 -4.77 1.28 -8.23
C ILE A 229 -5.47 2.11 -9.30
N SER A 230 -6.52 2.81 -8.88
CA SER A 230 -7.30 3.74 -9.69
C SER A 230 -7.38 5.08 -8.95
N ILE A 231 -7.46 6.16 -9.71
CA ILE A 231 -7.71 7.52 -9.22
C ILE A 231 -8.77 8.17 -10.11
N GLY A 232 -9.51 9.14 -9.57
CA GLY A 232 -10.58 9.80 -10.32
C GLY A 232 -10.08 10.59 -11.53
N GLU A 233 -8.83 11.05 -11.51
CA GLU A 233 -8.22 11.87 -12.55
C GLU A 233 -7.71 11.05 -13.74
N SER A 234 -7.60 9.72 -13.60
CA SER A 234 -6.98 8.85 -14.60
C SER A 234 -7.98 7.91 -15.23
N ARG A 235 -7.88 7.76 -16.55
CA ARG A 235 -8.64 6.75 -17.30
C ARG A 235 -8.05 5.35 -17.19
N GLU A 236 -6.78 5.27 -16.87
CA GLU A 236 -6.03 4.02 -16.76
C GLU A 236 -5.81 3.73 -15.28
N THR A 237 -5.83 2.46 -14.93
CA THR A 237 -5.34 1.95 -13.66
C THR A 237 -3.83 1.73 -13.74
N MET A 238 -3.15 1.71 -12.59
CA MET A 238 -1.71 1.56 -12.53
C MET A 238 -1.31 0.37 -11.67
N PRO A 239 -0.34 -0.45 -12.12
CA PRO A 239 0.15 -1.55 -11.32
C PRO A 239 0.94 -1.01 -10.14
N VAL A 240 0.82 -1.71 -9.02
CA VAL A 240 1.60 -1.46 -7.80
C VAL A 240 1.98 -2.80 -7.19
N SER A 241 3.15 -2.88 -6.55
CA SER A 241 3.52 -4.09 -5.81
C SER A 241 4.27 -3.77 -4.52
N MET A 242 4.19 -4.71 -3.58
CA MET A 242 4.95 -4.74 -2.35
C MET A 242 5.69 -6.08 -2.28
N SER A 243 7.01 -6.03 -2.20
CA SER A 243 7.86 -7.21 -2.34
C SER A 243 8.88 -7.26 -1.20
N VAL A 244 9.07 -8.43 -0.60
CA VAL A 244 10.15 -8.64 0.39
C VAL A 244 11.50 -8.37 -0.29
N ALA A 245 12.36 -7.62 0.40
CA ALA A 245 13.71 -7.28 -0.04
C ALA A 245 14.72 -8.13 0.75
N GLU A 246 14.99 -9.33 0.24
CA GLU A 246 16.11 -10.15 0.68
C GLU A 246 17.22 -10.19 -0.36
N PHE A 247 18.46 -10.30 0.11
CA PHE A 247 19.65 -10.25 -0.73
C PHE A 247 20.50 -11.50 -0.55
N TYR A 248 21.18 -11.91 -1.62
CA TYR A 248 22.26 -12.88 -1.57
C TYR A 248 23.54 -12.22 -1.00
N GLU A 249 24.54 -13.02 -0.65
CA GLU A 249 25.82 -12.52 -0.12
C GLU A 249 26.57 -11.60 -1.10
N ASN A 250 26.33 -11.75 -2.41
CA ASN A 250 26.90 -10.89 -3.45
C ASN A 250 26.15 -9.56 -3.63
N GLY A 251 25.07 -9.32 -2.86
CA GLY A 251 24.24 -8.12 -2.94
C GLY A 251 23.11 -8.18 -3.97
N ASP A 252 22.99 -9.25 -4.74
CA ASP A 252 21.87 -9.42 -5.66
C ASP A 252 20.57 -9.64 -4.90
N ARG A 253 19.49 -9.02 -5.37
CA ARG A 253 18.16 -9.21 -4.78
C ARG A 253 17.61 -10.59 -5.16
N LYS A 254 17.01 -11.29 -4.19
CA LYS A 254 16.28 -12.53 -4.43
C LYS A 254 14.91 -12.22 -5.04
N LEU A 255 14.66 -12.66 -6.28
CA LEU A 255 13.42 -12.39 -7.02
C LEU A 255 12.55 -13.64 -7.26
N ASN A 256 13.00 -14.82 -6.82
CA ASN A 256 12.29 -16.08 -7.02
C ASN A 256 11.24 -16.30 -5.90
N TYR A 257 10.20 -15.49 -5.89
CA TYR A 257 9.14 -15.55 -4.87
C TYR A 257 8.39 -16.90 -4.93
N GLY A 258 8.25 -17.56 -3.77
CA GLY A 258 7.57 -18.86 -3.66
C GLY A 258 8.45 -20.09 -3.86
N GLU A 259 9.73 -19.93 -4.19
CA GLU A 259 10.71 -21.02 -4.25
C GLU A 259 11.42 -21.24 -2.91
N GLU A 260 11.99 -22.44 -2.69
CA GLU A 260 12.73 -22.79 -1.46
C GLU A 260 13.87 -21.82 -1.13
N ASN A 261 14.52 -21.27 -2.16
CA ASN A 261 15.61 -20.30 -2.04
C ASN A 261 15.16 -18.84 -2.25
N GLY A 262 13.85 -18.61 -2.33
CA GLY A 262 13.25 -17.28 -2.48
C GLY A 262 13.25 -16.46 -1.19
N PRO A 263 12.75 -15.22 -1.25
CA PRO A 263 12.46 -14.43 -0.05
C PRO A 263 11.50 -15.15 0.89
N LYS A 264 11.70 -14.97 2.20
CA LYS A 264 10.81 -15.55 3.23
C LYS A 264 9.52 -14.75 3.35
N ALA A 265 8.46 -15.43 3.77
CA ALA A 265 7.21 -14.79 4.16
C ALA A 265 7.44 -13.81 5.31
N LEU A 266 6.63 -12.76 5.36
CA LEU A 266 6.63 -11.81 6.46
C LEU A 266 6.09 -12.45 7.74
N ASP A 267 6.72 -12.07 8.85
CA ASP A 267 6.34 -12.42 10.21
C ASP A 267 5.78 -11.17 10.89
N PRO A 268 4.45 -11.06 11.07
CA PRO A 268 3.82 -9.88 11.65
C PRO A 268 4.19 -9.63 13.13
N SER A 269 4.87 -10.58 13.79
CA SER A 269 5.38 -10.39 15.15
C SER A 269 6.69 -9.60 15.23
N LYS A 270 7.30 -9.28 14.08
CA LYS A 270 8.55 -8.53 13.97
C LYS A 270 8.34 -7.19 13.26
N PRO A 271 9.15 -6.17 13.54
CA PRO A 271 9.08 -4.92 12.80
C PRO A 271 9.34 -5.13 11.30
N VAL A 272 8.64 -4.35 10.48
CA VAL A 272 8.86 -4.24 9.03
C VAL A 272 9.25 -2.82 8.65
N TRP A 273 10.18 -2.71 7.71
CA TRP A 273 10.64 -1.47 7.10
C TRP A 273 10.20 -1.43 5.64
N VAL A 274 9.38 -0.43 5.31
CA VAL A 274 8.83 -0.20 3.97
C VAL A 274 9.68 0.84 3.26
N VAL A 275 10.30 0.47 2.14
CA VAL A 275 11.13 1.35 1.32
C VAL A 275 10.33 1.80 0.11
N VAL A 276 10.19 3.11 -0.08
CA VAL A 276 9.34 3.68 -1.12
C VAL A 276 10.15 4.58 -2.06
N PRO A 277 10.27 4.23 -3.35
CA PRO A 277 10.99 5.04 -4.34
C PRO A 277 10.21 6.29 -4.72
N GLY A 278 10.92 7.24 -5.33
CA GLY A 278 10.37 8.51 -5.80
C GLY A 278 9.92 8.53 -7.26
N ARG A 279 9.77 9.74 -7.81
CA ARG A 279 9.39 10.00 -9.19
C ARG A 279 10.37 9.37 -10.18
N GLY A 280 9.84 8.64 -11.17
CA GLY A 280 10.64 8.02 -12.24
C GLY A 280 11.66 7.00 -11.75
N ASP A 281 11.52 6.53 -10.50
CA ASP A 281 12.38 5.56 -9.86
C ASP A 281 11.63 4.24 -9.62
N ASN A 282 12.32 3.19 -9.18
CA ASN A 282 11.73 1.88 -8.88
C ASN A 282 12.54 1.14 -7.82
N GLU A 283 11.99 0.04 -7.31
CA GLU A 283 12.61 -0.76 -6.25
C GLU A 283 13.94 -1.42 -6.64
N MET A 284 14.22 -1.53 -7.95
CA MET A 284 15.44 -2.16 -8.50
C MET A 284 16.49 -1.14 -8.92
N SER A 285 16.25 0.16 -8.78
CA SER A 285 17.27 1.16 -9.05
C SER A 285 18.42 1.05 -8.05
N ASP A 286 19.63 1.37 -8.47
CA ASP A 286 20.81 1.18 -7.61
C ASP A 286 20.71 1.90 -6.26
N PRO A 287 20.26 3.17 -6.16
CA PRO A 287 20.10 3.83 -4.85
C PRO A 287 19.07 3.14 -3.96
N MET A 288 17.96 2.64 -4.53
CA MET A 288 16.87 2.01 -3.77
C MET A 288 17.20 0.59 -3.35
N LYS A 289 17.84 -0.18 -4.25
CA LYS A 289 18.41 -1.49 -3.96
C LYS A 289 19.44 -1.38 -2.83
N GLU A 290 20.35 -0.41 -2.90
CA GLU A 290 21.35 -0.15 -1.86
C GLU A 290 20.71 0.25 -0.53
N LEU A 291 19.67 1.10 -0.55
CA LEU A 291 18.94 1.48 0.66
C LEU A 291 18.29 0.28 1.33
N ALA A 292 17.50 -0.50 0.59
CA ALA A 292 16.82 -1.69 1.11
C ALA A 292 17.83 -2.71 1.64
N GLN A 293 18.94 -2.93 0.92
CA GLN A 293 20.02 -3.80 1.37
C GLN A 293 20.64 -3.29 2.68
N SER A 294 20.94 -1.99 2.76
CA SER A 294 21.57 -1.39 3.95
C SER A 294 20.70 -1.50 5.19
N ILE A 295 19.37 -1.39 5.05
CA ILE A 295 18.43 -1.63 6.15
C ILE A 295 18.44 -3.12 6.55
N SER A 296 18.44 -4.03 5.57
CA SER A 296 18.39 -5.49 5.83
C SER A 296 19.58 -6.02 6.63
N LEU A 297 20.75 -5.34 6.58
CA LEU A 297 21.93 -5.67 7.37
C LEU A 297 21.69 -5.62 8.89
N HIS A 298 20.59 -4.99 9.34
CA HIS A 298 20.24 -4.83 10.75
C HIS A 298 19.23 -5.87 11.25
N ASN A 299 19.08 -6.99 10.53
CA ASN A 299 18.23 -8.13 10.93
C ASN A 299 16.77 -7.72 11.18
N VAL A 300 16.24 -6.83 10.33
CA VAL A 300 14.83 -6.43 10.27
C VAL A 300 14.19 -6.95 8.98
N GLN A 301 12.86 -7.00 8.95
CA GLN A 301 12.15 -7.32 7.71
C GLN A 301 12.09 -6.07 6.83
N VAL A 302 12.41 -6.21 5.55
CA VAL A 302 12.36 -5.10 4.59
C VAL A 302 11.42 -5.49 3.47
N VAL A 303 10.52 -4.58 3.13
CA VAL A 303 9.71 -4.63 1.91
C VAL A 303 9.96 -3.37 1.10
N THR A 304 9.89 -3.47 -0.21
CA THR A 304 9.96 -2.34 -1.13
C THR A 304 8.65 -2.21 -1.88
N ILE A 305 8.28 -0.97 -2.21
CA ILE A 305 7.13 -0.66 -3.03
C ILE A 305 7.60 -0.38 -4.45
N ASP A 306 7.02 -1.05 -5.44
CA ASP A 306 7.15 -0.66 -6.84
C ASP A 306 5.84 -0.05 -7.32
N TRP A 307 5.89 1.24 -7.60
CA TRP A 307 4.81 2.02 -8.21
C TRP A 307 5.33 2.80 -9.41
N SER A 308 6.40 2.30 -10.04
CA SER A 308 7.16 3.04 -11.06
C SER A 308 6.34 3.43 -12.29
N ASP A 309 5.31 2.67 -12.64
CA ASP A 309 4.37 3.03 -13.72
C ASP A 309 3.48 4.23 -13.35
N ALA A 310 2.99 4.27 -12.11
CA ALA A 310 2.26 5.41 -11.56
C ALA A 310 3.17 6.62 -11.33
N ALA A 311 4.43 6.40 -10.93
CA ALA A 311 5.41 7.44 -10.65
C ALA A 311 6.01 8.10 -11.91
N LYS A 312 5.70 7.59 -13.10
CA LYS A 312 6.15 8.15 -14.39
C LYS A 312 5.37 9.40 -14.78
N ASP A 313 6.03 10.24 -15.56
CA ASP A 313 5.38 11.37 -16.22
C ASP A 313 4.61 10.87 -17.44
N ASN A 314 3.33 10.54 -17.25
CA ASN A 314 2.55 9.76 -18.22
C ASN A 314 1.97 10.56 -19.41
N PHE A 315 2.21 11.88 -19.51
CA PHE A 315 1.66 12.71 -20.59
C PHE A 315 2.73 13.35 -21.49
N PRO A 316 2.87 12.88 -22.76
CA PRO A 316 3.74 13.53 -23.72
C PRO A 316 3.24 14.95 -24.02
N GLY A 317 4.04 15.96 -23.65
CA GLY A 317 3.79 17.38 -23.96
C GLY A 317 3.25 18.23 -22.80
N GLN A 318 3.03 17.66 -21.62
CA GLN A 318 2.79 18.43 -20.39
C GLN A 318 4.04 18.46 -19.51
N ILE A 319 4.10 19.41 -18.57
CA ILE A 319 5.16 19.48 -17.56
C ILE A 319 4.98 18.24 -16.68
N GLY A 320 5.82 17.22 -16.89
CA GLY A 320 5.65 15.87 -16.35
C GLY A 320 5.64 15.85 -14.82
N LEU A 321 4.46 15.81 -14.21
CA LEU A 321 4.26 15.82 -12.74
C LEU A 321 3.01 15.06 -12.31
N GLN A 322 2.29 14.46 -13.26
CA GLN A 322 1.01 13.80 -13.04
C GLN A 322 1.13 12.53 -12.21
N GLY A 323 2.34 11.96 -12.11
CA GLY A 323 2.60 10.82 -11.22
C GLY A 323 2.30 11.13 -9.75
N SER A 324 2.38 12.40 -9.34
CA SER A 324 2.01 12.83 -7.98
C SER A 324 0.55 12.53 -7.63
N ASN A 325 -0.37 12.51 -8.60
CA ASN A 325 -1.79 12.23 -8.36
C ASN A 325 -2.03 10.82 -7.79
N TRP A 326 -1.07 9.91 -7.96
CA TRP A 326 -1.17 8.53 -7.51
C TRP A 326 -0.70 8.30 -6.07
N ILE A 327 -0.09 9.31 -5.43
CA ILE A 327 0.56 9.19 -4.12
C ILE A 327 -0.40 8.62 -3.06
N GLU A 328 -1.60 9.21 -2.90
CA GLU A 328 -2.61 8.76 -1.93
C GLU A 328 -3.07 7.33 -2.22
N ALA A 329 -3.37 7.02 -3.49
CA ALA A 329 -3.84 5.70 -3.88
C ALA A 329 -2.79 4.60 -3.61
N VAL A 330 -1.52 4.85 -3.90
CA VAL A 330 -0.40 3.95 -3.57
C VAL A 330 -0.28 3.77 -2.05
N GLY A 331 -0.32 4.87 -1.30
CA GLY A 331 -0.17 4.83 0.16
C GLY A 331 -1.29 4.05 0.84
N LYS A 332 -2.53 4.33 0.47
CA LYS A 332 -3.72 3.62 0.94
C LYS A 332 -3.71 2.14 0.57
N TRP A 333 -3.35 1.81 -0.68
CA TRP A 333 -3.23 0.42 -1.11
C TRP A 333 -2.21 -0.32 -0.24
N THR A 334 -1.02 0.26 -0.04
CA THR A 334 0.06 -0.33 0.76
C THR A 334 -0.36 -0.52 2.22
N ALA A 335 -0.99 0.49 2.84
CA ALA A 335 -1.53 0.39 4.20
C ALA A 335 -2.54 -0.77 4.36
N ASN A 336 -3.42 -0.95 3.37
CA ASN A 336 -4.36 -2.08 3.36
C ASN A 336 -3.62 -3.43 3.30
N GLN A 337 -2.56 -3.54 2.48
CA GLN A 337 -1.79 -4.79 2.38
C GLN A 337 -1.01 -5.11 3.66
N LEU A 338 -0.41 -4.10 4.31
CA LEU A 338 0.27 -4.28 5.60
C LEU A 338 -0.70 -4.76 6.68
N ARG A 339 -1.91 -4.19 6.75
CA ARG A 339 -2.96 -4.68 7.65
C ARG A 339 -3.41 -6.10 7.31
N ALA A 340 -3.61 -6.41 6.03
CA ALA A 340 -3.99 -7.75 5.58
C ALA A 340 -2.90 -8.80 5.88
N ALA A 341 -1.63 -8.38 5.90
CA ALA A 341 -0.49 -9.19 6.36
C ALA A 341 -0.39 -9.29 7.90
N GLY A 342 -1.27 -8.63 8.65
CA GLY A 342 -1.36 -8.72 10.10
C GLY A 342 -0.44 -7.77 10.88
N PHE A 343 0.20 -6.81 10.21
CA PHE A 343 1.06 -5.83 10.88
C PHE A 343 0.22 -4.75 11.57
N PRO A 344 0.38 -4.56 12.90
CA PRO A 344 -0.15 -3.38 13.56
C PRO A 344 0.76 -2.16 13.29
N GLY A 345 0.21 -0.95 13.46
CA GLY A 345 0.90 0.30 13.15
C GLY A 345 2.27 0.45 13.83
N GLU A 346 2.38 0.05 15.09
CA GLU A 346 3.61 0.10 15.89
C GLU A 346 4.73 -0.84 15.41
N GLN A 347 4.44 -1.77 14.50
CA GLN A 347 5.42 -2.65 13.87
C GLN A 347 5.85 -2.15 12.48
N ILE A 348 5.24 -1.08 11.97
CA ILE A 348 5.50 -0.56 10.63
C ILE A 348 6.44 0.64 10.73
N ASN A 349 7.49 0.62 9.92
CA ASN A 349 8.46 1.70 9.77
C ASN A 349 8.60 1.98 8.29
N ILE A 350 8.83 3.24 7.92
CA ILE A 350 8.78 3.67 6.52
C ILE A 350 10.01 4.52 6.22
N VAL A 351 10.60 4.29 5.05
CA VAL A 351 11.62 5.16 4.47
C VAL A 351 11.19 5.49 3.05
N GLY A 352 10.90 6.77 2.79
CA GLY A 352 10.47 7.23 1.48
C GLY A 352 11.45 8.25 0.91
N HIS A 353 11.69 8.21 -0.39
CA HIS A 353 12.49 9.23 -1.10
C HIS A 353 11.63 10.10 -2.00
N SER A 354 11.85 11.42 -2.03
CA SER A 354 11.15 12.31 -2.96
C SER A 354 9.62 12.17 -2.80
N TRP A 355 8.86 11.90 -3.87
CA TRP A 355 7.43 11.54 -3.81
C TRP A 355 7.13 10.31 -2.95
N GLY A 356 8.06 9.37 -2.85
CA GLY A 356 7.96 8.21 -1.95
C GLY A 356 7.87 8.61 -0.48
N SER A 357 8.38 9.79 -0.08
CA SER A 357 8.16 10.33 1.27
C SER A 357 6.68 10.60 1.53
N TYR A 358 5.96 11.14 0.55
CA TYR A 358 4.53 11.42 0.65
C TYR A 358 3.69 10.17 0.57
N VAL A 359 4.08 9.20 -0.26
CA VAL A 359 3.49 7.85 -0.20
C VAL A 359 3.67 7.27 1.21
N GLY A 360 4.84 7.47 1.83
CA GLY A 360 5.09 7.07 3.21
C GLY A 360 4.18 7.74 4.24
N TYR A 361 3.92 9.04 4.09
CA TYR A 361 2.92 9.76 4.90
C TYR A 361 1.52 9.17 4.73
N GLU A 362 1.10 8.89 3.50
CA GLU A 362 -0.23 8.33 3.20
C GLU A 362 -0.38 6.89 3.72
N ILE A 363 0.69 6.09 3.71
CA ILE A 363 0.69 4.78 4.39
C ILE A 363 0.45 4.98 5.89
N ALA A 364 1.15 5.94 6.49
CA ALA A 364 1.07 6.22 7.92
C ALA A 364 -0.32 6.69 8.35
N GLU A 365 -0.94 7.59 7.59
CA GLU A 365 -2.31 8.05 7.80
C GLU A 365 -3.32 6.91 7.66
N HIS A 366 -3.16 6.08 6.64
CA HIS A 366 -4.17 5.08 6.29
C HIS A 366 -4.03 3.74 6.99
N VAL A 367 -2.95 3.46 7.72
CA VAL A 367 -2.82 2.19 8.47
C VAL A 367 -3.85 2.09 9.60
N GLY A 368 -4.34 3.22 10.11
CA GLY A 368 -5.32 3.33 11.20
C GLY A 368 -4.68 3.43 12.59
N GLY A 369 -5.50 3.67 13.61
CA GLY A 369 -5.01 3.84 14.99
C GLY A 369 -4.20 5.12 15.15
N ASP A 370 -3.04 5.02 15.81
CA ASP A 370 -2.12 6.14 16.08
C ASP A 370 -1.10 6.35 14.94
N GLY A 371 -1.27 5.67 13.80
CA GLY A 371 -0.36 5.72 12.66
C GLY A 371 0.71 4.63 12.73
N VAL A 372 1.93 4.94 12.30
CA VAL A 372 3.06 3.99 12.26
C VAL A 372 4.09 4.25 13.36
N ASN A 373 5.06 3.36 13.53
CA ASN A 373 6.14 3.60 14.47
C ASN A 373 7.06 4.73 13.97
N THR A 374 7.76 4.50 12.85
CA THR A 374 8.78 5.44 12.36
C THR A 374 8.54 5.83 10.91
N VAL A 375 8.72 7.11 10.59
CA VAL A 375 8.83 7.62 9.21
C VAL A 375 10.19 8.28 9.01
N VAL A 376 10.89 7.93 7.93
CA VAL A 376 12.11 8.61 7.48
C VAL A 376 11.86 9.18 6.08
N ALA A 377 11.77 10.50 5.98
CA ALA A 377 11.57 11.23 4.74
C ALA A 377 12.94 11.65 4.16
N LEU A 378 13.30 11.11 3.01
CA LEU A 378 14.56 11.38 2.33
C LEU A 378 14.29 12.37 1.20
N ASP A 379 14.71 13.62 1.41
CA ASP A 379 14.54 14.77 0.54
C ASP A 379 13.10 14.86 -0.04
N PRO A 380 12.08 15.01 0.82
CA PRO A 380 10.66 14.99 0.41
C PRO A 380 10.43 16.00 -0.72
N ALA A 381 9.75 15.64 -1.80
CA ALA A 381 9.78 16.44 -3.02
C ALA A 381 9.03 17.77 -2.91
N LYS A 382 9.59 18.86 -3.42
CA LYS A 382 8.96 20.18 -3.42
C LYS A 382 7.78 20.32 -4.36
N ASP A 383 6.75 21.01 -3.87
CA ASP A 383 5.57 21.34 -4.65
C ASP A 383 5.98 22.18 -5.85
N THR A 384 5.30 21.89 -6.94
CA THR A 384 5.24 22.81 -8.05
C THR A 384 3.78 22.96 -8.39
N ILE A 385 3.37 24.12 -8.87
CA ILE A 385 1.97 24.45 -9.22
C ILE A 385 1.24 23.47 -10.18
N PHE A 386 1.90 22.41 -10.63
CA PHE A 386 1.40 21.34 -11.48
C PHE A 386 1.39 19.94 -10.80
N SER A 387 1.78 19.84 -9.52
CA SER A 387 1.55 18.65 -8.69
C SER A 387 0.05 18.52 -8.45
N GLY A 388 -0.52 17.32 -8.57
CA GLY A 388 -1.90 17.09 -8.18
C GLY A 388 -2.06 16.55 -6.76
N TYR A 389 -0.96 16.37 -6.04
CA TYR A 389 -0.98 15.99 -4.63
C TYR A 389 -0.87 17.23 -3.73
N ASN A 390 -1.71 17.30 -2.70
CA ASN A 390 -1.72 18.41 -1.75
C ASN A 390 -0.72 18.17 -0.60
N GLU A 391 0.57 18.35 -0.86
CA GLU A 391 1.61 18.21 0.17
C GLU A 391 1.52 19.20 1.34
N SER A 392 0.75 20.28 1.22
CA SER A 392 0.54 21.20 2.34
C SER A 392 -0.12 20.51 3.56
N GLN A 393 -0.77 19.36 3.35
CA GLN A 393 -1.34 18.51 4.41
C GLN A 393 -0.30 17.67 5.15
N VAL A 394 0.86 17.46 4.55
CA VAL A 394 1.90 16.56 5.07
C VAL A 394 2.57 17.17 6.29
N ASP A 395 2.50 16.42 7.38
CA ASP A 395 3.21 16.62 8.63
C ASP A 395 3.75 15.26 9.06
N PHE A 396 5.06 15.03 8.90
CA PHE A 396 5.65 13.71 9.11
C PHE A 396 5.55 13.22 10.57
N SER A 397 5.44 14.14 11.53
CA SER A 397 5.24 13.81 12.94
C SER A 397 3.80 13.39 13.28
N ARG A 398 2.83 13.75 12.45
CA ARG A 398 1.40 13.63 12.79
C ARG A 398 0.90 12.18 12.92
N TYR A 399 1.39 11.28 12.08
CA TYR A 399 0.95 9.88 12.02
C TYR A 399 2.11 8.91 12.26
N SER A 400 3.10 9.33 13.04
CA SER A 400 4.22 8.49 13.44
C SER A 400 4.53 8.68 14.91
N THR A 401 5.08 7.65 15.57
CA THR A 401 5.65 7.81 16.92
C THR A 401 6.97 8.59 16.86
N LYS A 402 7.72 8.41 15.76
CA LYS A 402 8.95 9.12 15.43
C LYS A 402 9.03 9.42 13.95
N SER A 403 9.53 10.61 13.64
CA SER A 403 9.81 11.01 12.27
C SER A 403 11.18 11.65 12.13
N PHE A 404 11.85 11.32 11.03
CA PHE A 404 13.13 11.88 10.63
C PHE A 404 13.01 12.42 9.22
N ALA A 405 13.66 13.53 8.92
CA ALA A 405 13.79 14.03 7.57
C ALA A 405 15.25 14.36 7.26
N LEU A 406 15.73 13.94 6.09
CA LEU A 406 17.03 14.36 5.54
C LEU A 406 16.76 15.22 4.31
N HIS A 407 17.03 16.52 4.38
CA HIS A 407 16.87 17.44 3.24
C HIS A 407 18.21 17.69 2.59
N SER A 408 18.31 17.51 1.28
CA SER A 408 19.59 17.55 0.56
C SER A 408 19.62 18.39 -0.70
N SER A 409 18.48 18.92 -1.17
CA SER A 409 18.48 19.63 -2.45
C SER A 409 17.41 20.70 -2.62
N PHE A 410 17.54 21.47 -3.71
CA PHE A 410 16.52 22.39 -4.18
C PHE A 410 15.19 21.70 -4.59
N TYR A 411 15.25 20.44 -5.02
CA TYR A 411 14.05 19.66 -5.32
C TYR A 411 13.37 19.10 -4.08
N GLY A 412 14.04 19.16 -2.93
CA GLY A 412 13.44 18.86 -1.63
C GLY A 412 12.63 20.03 -1.08
N ASP A 413 11.50 19.72 -0.45
CA ASP A 413 10.69 20.64 0.32
C ASP A 413 11.24 20.76 1.74
N GLU A 414 11.96 21.85 1.99
CA GLU A 414 12.43 22.21 3.32
C GLU A 414 11.27 22.35 4.32
N ALA A 415 10.17 23.00 3.93
CA ALA A 415 9.05 23.24 4.83
C ALA A 415 8.31 21.95 5.20
N ARG A 416 8.33 20.91 4.37
CA ARG A 416 7.83 19.57 4.73
C ARG A 416 8.84 18.78 5.53
N ALA A 417 10.13 18.83 5.19
CA ALA A 417 11.18 18.17 5.97
C ALA A 417 11.17 18.63 7.44
N LEU A 418 10.99 19.92 7.68
CA LEU A 418 10.92 20.53 9.01
C LEU A 418 9.65 20.17 9.82
N THR A 419 8.73 19.36 9.28
CA THR A 419 7.60 18.82 10.04
C THR A 419 7.92 17.50 10.76
N ALA A 420 9.09 16.91 10.49
CA ALA A 420 9.55 15.73 11.21
C ALA A 420 10.00 16.09 12.65
N ASP A 421 10.02 15.10 13.55
CA ASP A 421 10.55 15.27 14.91
C ASP A 421 12.04 15.60 14.91
N TYR A 422 12.77 15.09 13.91
CA TYR A 422 14.18 15.40 13.67
C TYR A 422 14.41 15.72 12.19
N ALA A 423 14.86 16.93 11.89
CA ALA A 423 15.21 17.35 10.54
C ALA A 423 16.72 17.59 10.42
N ILE A 424 17.36 16.91 9.48
CA ILE A 424 18.80 16.99 9.23
C ILE A 424 19.05 17.55 7.83
N GLN A 425 19.84 18.61 7.76
CA GLN A 425 20.27 19.16 6.48
C GLN A 425 21.51 18.42 6.00
N VAL A 426 21.48 17.88 4.78
CA VAL A 426 22.60 17.20 4.13
C VAL A 426 23.32 18.19 3.22
N VAL A 427 24.60 18.44 3.48
CA VAL A 427 25.37 19.48 2.78
C VAL A 427 26.64 18.91 2.17
N ASP A 428 26.82 19.16 0.88
CA ASP A 428 28.06 18.96 0.14
C ASP A 428 28.77 20.31 -0.01
N ASP A 429 30.06 20.37 0.35
CA ASP A 429 30.88 21.56 0.12
C ASP A 429 31.17 21.78 -1.38
N ASN A 430 30.92 20.78 -2.22
CA ASN A 430 31.01 20.87 -3.67
C ASN A 430 29.64 21.11 -4.29
N ILE A 431 29.51 22.20 -5.05
CA ILE A 431 28.27 22.48 -5.77
C ILE A 431 28.04 21.39 -6.81
N SER A 432 26.89 20.75 -6.71
CA SER A 432 26.46 19.67 -7.58
C SER A 432 25.27 20.13 -8.44
N ARG A 433 24.76 19.24 -9.31
CA ARG A 433 23.53 19.54 -10.06
C ARG A 433 22.35 19.24 -9.14
N PRO A 434 21.28 20.05 -9.10
CA PRO A 434 20.14 19.80 -8.21
C PRO A 434 19.54 18.38 -8.31
N SER A 435 19.54 17.78 -9.50
CA SER A 435 19.04 16.42 -9.72
C SER A 435 19.92 15.34 -9.10
N VAL A 436 21.22 15.61 -8.93
CA VAL A 436 22.16 14.72 -8.27
C VAL A 436 22.05 14.90 -6.76
N GLU A 437 21.96 16.14 -6.29
CA GLU A 437 21.76 16.49 -4.88
C GLU A 437 20.49 15.85 -4.30
N HIS A 438 19.44 15.73 -5.11
CA HIS A 438 18.19 15.09 -4.70
C HIS A 438 18.37 13.62 -4.27
N GLY A 439 19.38 12.92 -4.80
CA GLY A 439 19.73 11.56 -4.42
C GLY A 439 20.70 11.45 -3.23
N TYR A 440 21.20 12.57 -2.69
CA TYR A 440 22.16 12.55 -1.59
C TYR A 440 21.55 12.08 -0.28
N ALA A 441 20.31 12.47 0.06
CA ALA A 441 19.64 11.97 1.25
C ALA A 441 19.57 10.43 1.29
N VAL A 442 19.26 9.79 0.14
CA VAL A 442 19.23 8.33 0.01
C VAL A 442 20.58 7.71 0.27
N THR A 443 21.60 8.13 -0.47
CA THR A 443 22.92 7.52 -0.39
C THR A 443 23.65 7.82 0.92
N ALA A 444 23.43 9.00 1.49
CA ALA A 444 23.93 9.36 2.80
C ALA A 444 23.30 8.48 3.88
N PHE A 445 21.97 8.28 3.84
CA PHE A 445 21.27 7.42 4.80
C PHE A 445 21.69 5.94 4.67
N SER A 446 21.78 5.41 3.44
CA SER A 446 22.33 4.07 3.21
C SER A 446 23.75 3.90 3.76
N SER A 447 24.61 4.91 3.56
CA SER A 447 25.98 4.90 4.07
C SER A 447 26.03 4.97 5.60
N LEU A 448 25.14 5.74 6.25
CA LEU A 448 25.01 5.76 7.71
C LEU A 448 24.64 4.36 8.23
N LEU A 449 23.65 3.71 7.61
CA LEU A 449 23.23 2.35 7.98
C LEU A 449 24.36 1.32 7.83
N GLN A 450 25.17 1.42 6.77
CA GLN A 450 26.32 0.55 6.54
C GLN A 450 27.44 0.82 7.55
N SER A 451 27.79 2.08 7.79
CA SER A 451 28.80 2.47 8.78
C SER A 451 28.39 2.06 10.19
N ALA A 452 27.10 2.02 10.50
CA ALA A 452 26.59 1.59 11.81
C ALA A 452 26.86 0.11 12.13
N GLN A 453 27.27 -0.70 11.15
CA GLN A 453 27.79 -2.05 11.39
C GLN A 453 29.14 -2.02 12.15
N ASN A 454 29.84 -0.89 12.12
CA ASN A 454 31.02 -0.65 12.94
C ASN A 454 30.60 -0.15 14.33
N PRO A 455 30.80 -0.94 15.42
CA PRO A 455 30.39 -0.54 16.77
C PRO A 455 31.17 0.66 17.32
N TYR A 456 32.22 1.10 16.63
CA TYR A 456 33.03 2.27 17.00
C TYR A 456 32.58 3.57 16.31
N ASP A 457 31.52 3.54 15.50
CA ASP A 457 30.92 4.74 14.91
C ASP A 457 29.65 5.15 15.69
N PRO A 458 29.79 5.99 16.74
CA PRO A 458 28.66 6.35 17.60
C PRO A 458 27.61 7.16 16.85
N VAL A 459 28.00 7.96 15.85
CA VAL A 459 27.06 8.79 15.07
C VAL A 459 26.22 7.91 14.15
N ALA A 460 26.86 7.02 13.40
CA ALA A 460 26.15 6.11 12.50
C ALA A 460 25.17 5.21 13.27
N SER A 461 25.53 4.80 14.51
CA SER A 461 24.68 3.95 15.34
C SER A 461 23.28 4.52 15.62
N TRP A 462 23.12 5.85 15.61
CA TRP A 462 21.84 6.54 15.80
C TRP A 462 20.82 6.26 14.69
N PHE A 463 21.32 5.93 13.50
CA PHE A 463 20.50 5.69 12.32
C PHE A 463 20.17 4.22 12.12
N THR A 464 20.58 3.33 13.03
CA THR A 464 20.17 1.92 12.95
C THR A 464 18.65 1.80 13.11
N PRO A 465 17.99 0.83 12.45
CA PRO A 465 16.56 0.60 12.62
C PRO A 465 16.12 0.51 14.08
N GLN A 466 16.90 -0.16 14.93
CA GLN A 466 16.61 -0.31 16.35
C GLN A 466 16.67 1.02 17.09
N GLN A 467 17.63 1.89 16.77
CA GLN A 467 17.68 3.21 17.37
C GLN A 467 16.56 4.10 16.84
N LEU A 468 16.28 4.13 15.54
CA LEU A 468 15.20 4.97 14.99
C LEU A 468 13.81 4.63 15.59
N MET A 469 13.54 3.35 15.85
CA MET A 469 12.30 2.89 16.50
C MET A 469 12.17 3.23 18.00
N HIS A 470 13.27 3.56 18.67
CA HIS A 470 13.30 3.71 20.14
C HIS A 470 13.87 5.05 20.61
N ALA A 471 14.60 5.76 19.77
CA ALA A 471 15.35 6.94 20.15
C ALA A 471 14.42 8.13 20.37
N GLY A 472 14.44 8.63 21.60
CA GLY A 472 14.19 10.04 21.92
C GLY A 472 15.52 10.78 21.98
N GLY A 473 16.24 10.83 20.86
CA GLY A 473 17.57 11.44 20.78
C GLY A 473 17.59 12.85 21.36
N ALA A 474 18.64 13.14 22.13
CA ALA A 474 18.90 14.45 22.69
C ALA A 474 19.51 15.37 21.64
N ILE A 475 18.76 15.64 20.56
CA ILE A 475 19.14 16.64 19.58
C ILE A 475 18.20 17.84 19.75
N GLN A 476 18.76 19.04 19.84
CA GLN A 476 18.02 20.30 19.87
C GLN A 476 18.14 21.00 18.51
N SER A 477 17.00 21.51 18.02
CA SER A 477 16.94 22.32 16.81
C SER A 477 17.80 23.58 16.92
N HIS A 478 18.60 23.86 15.90
CA HIS A 478 19.32 25.11 15.67
C HIS A 478 18.96 25.66 14.29
N GLU A 479 18.46 26.90 14.22
CA GLU A 479 18.02 27.54 12.95
C GLU A 479 16.95 26.72 12.18
N GLY A 480 16.15 25.95 12.89
CA GLY A 480 15.11 25.07 12.33
C GLY A 480 15.59 23.64 12.07
N TRP A 481 16.88 23.40 11.96
CA TRP A 481 17.44 22.06 11.72
C TRP A 481 17.98 21.44 13.01
N ASP A 482 17.75 20.16 13.23
CA ASP A 482 18.29 19.41 14.36
C ASP A 482 19.76 19.05 14.14
N GLY A 483 20.20 18.91 12.89
CA GLY A 483 21.61 18.69 12.59
C GLY A 483 22.02 19.03 11.16
N LEU A 484 23.33 19.12 10.97
CA LEU A 484 23.99 19.31 9.68
C LEU A 484 24.87 18.10 9.37
N LEU A 485 24.49 17.32 8.37
CA LEU A 485 25.24 16.17 7.89
C LEU A 485 26.12 16.58 6.72
N ARG A 486 27.43 16.71 6.96
CA ARG A 486 28.38 16.97 5.88
C ARG A 486 28.71 15.69 5.15
N ILE A 487 28.69 15.76 3.83
CA ILE A 487 28.98 14.62 2.95
C ILE A 487 30.18 14.90 2.06
N ALA A 488 30.84 13.84 1.61
CA ALA A 488 31.74 13.85 0.47
C ALA A 488 31.09 13.03 -0.65
N THR A 489 31.25 13.45 -1.91
CA THR A 489 30.70 12.69 -3.04
C THR A 489 31.71 11.74 -3.64
N TRP A 490 31.24 10.56 -4.04
CA TRP A 490 32.03 9.55 -4.73
C TRP A 490 31.31 9.07 -5.99
N GLU A 491 32.05 8.81 -7.07
CA GLU A 491 31.49 8.25 -8.31
C GLU A 491 31.51 6.72 -8.23
N SER A 492 30.33 6.12 -8.33
CA SER A 492 30.12 4.67 -8.35
C SER A 492 29.68 4.23 -9.74
N GLN A 493 30.04 3.01 -10.13
CA GLN A 493 29.66 2.43 -11.41
C GLN A 493 28.46 1.50 -11.21
N ARG A 494 27.45 1.65 -12.06
CA ARG A 494 26.28 0.76 -12.15
C ARG A 494 26.65 -0.54 -12.85
N GLU A 495 25.79 -1.55 -12.72
CA GLU A 495 25.95 -2.83 -13.42
C GLU A 495 25.96 -2.68 -14.95
N ASP A 496 25.21 -1.70 -15.49
CA ASP A 496 25.19 -1.39 -16.92
C ASP A 496 26.42 -0.58 -17.41
N GLY A 497 27.35 -0.27 -16.49
CA GLY A 497 28.57 0.47 -16.74
C GLY A 497 28.43 1.99 -16.68
N THR A 498 27.21 2.53 -16.55
CA THR A 498 27.00 3.97 -16.32
C THR A 498 27.44 4.38 -14.92
N THR A 499 27.66 5.68 -14.68
CA THR A 499 28.10 6.16 -13.36
C THR A 499 27.04 6.96 -12.65
N TRP A 500 27.09 6.92 -11.32
CA TRP A 500 26.20 7.67 -10.44
C TRP A 500 26.97 8.14 -9.21
N ARG A 501 26.48 9.16 -8.52
CA ARG A 501 27.18 9.77 -7.38
C ARG A 501 26.56 9.33 -6.06
N LYS A 502 27.39 8.84 -5.15
CA LYS A 502 27.06 8.53 -3.76
C LYS A 502 27.46 9.68 -2.85
N ALA A 503 26.61 10.02 -1.89
CA ALA A 503 26.96 10.87 -0.76
C ALA A 503 27.49 9.99 0.39
N LEU A 504 28.72 10.24 0.82
CA LEU A 504 29.38 9.57 1.93
C LEU A 504 29.43 10.53 3.14
N PRO A 505 28.65 10.29 4.19
CA PRO A 505 28.68 11.07 5.42
C PRO A 505 30.10 11.15 6.00
N GLN A 506 30.53 12.36 6.38
CA GLN A 506 31.84 12.63 6.98
C GLN A 506 31.72 13.01 8.46
N LEU A 507 30.77 13.89 8.77
CA LEU A 507 30.49 14.32 10.13
C LEU A 507 29.04 14.80 10.27
N LEU A 508 28.53 14.76 11.50
CA LEU A 508 27.25 15.34 11.91
C LEU A 508 27.51 16.42 12.95
N GLU A 509 27.09 17.65 12.65
CA GLU A 509 27.07 18.78 13.60
C GLU A 509 25.66 18.90 14.19
N TYR A 510 25.54 19.01 15.51
CA TYR A 510 24.25 19.15 16.19
C TYR A 510 24.41 19.79 17.57
N THR A 511 23.29 20.20 18.19
CA THR A 511 23.28 20.66 19.59
C THR A 511 22.72 19.57 20.48
N ASP A 512 23.46 19.14 21.50
CA ASP A 512 22.99 18.13 22.45
C ASP A 512 21.88 18.71 23.34
N ALA A 513 20.73 18.06 23.38
CA ALA A 513 19.55 18.57 24.08
C ALA A 513 19.69 18.57 25.61
N ASN A 514 20.59 17.75 26.16
CA ASN A 514 20.81 17.66 27.60
C ASN A 514 21.82 18.70 28.07
N THR A 515 22.86 18.97 27.29
CA THR A 515 23.96 19.86 27.69
C THR A 515 23.85 21.27 27.07
N GLY A 516 23.17 21.40 25.93
CA GLY A 516 23.16 22.60 25.10
C GLY A 516 24.50 22.85 24.39
N GLU A 517 25.43 21.89 24.42
CA GLU A 517 26.73 22.03 23.78
C GLU A 517 26.64 21.67 22.29
N HIS A 518 27.40 22.40 21.47
CA HIS A 518 27.59 22.07 20.07
C HIS A 518 28.54 20.87 19.95
N VAL A 519 28.06 19.81 19.31
CA VAL A 519 28.79 18.56 19.12
C VAL A 519 29.11 18.36 17.65
N VAL A 520 30.36 17.98 17.37
CA VAL A 520 30.81 17.53 16.04
C VAL A 520 31.18 16.07 16.14
N GLY A 521 30.29 15.22 15.65
CA GLY A 521 30.50 13.77 15.60
C GLY A 521 31.13 13.37 14.27
N HIS A 522 32.34 12.81 14.30
CA HIS A 522 32.96 12.24 13.11
C HIS A 522 32.38 10.87 12.79
N ILE A 523 32.12 10.63 11.50
CA ILE A 523 31.65 9.35 10.98
C ILE A 523 32.87 8.61 10.45
N ILE A 524 33.13 7.43 11.00
CA ILE A 524 34.27 6.60 10.62
C ILE A 524 33.84 5.81 9.38
N GLY A 525 33.97 6.45 8.22
CA GLY A 525 33.58 5.85 6.96
C GLY A 525 34.26 4.49 6.72
N ASN A 526 33.48 3.50 6.28
CA ASN A 526 34.03 2.28 5.70
C ASN A 526 34.63 2.62 4.32
N HIS A 527 35.91 2.98 4.27
CA HIS A 527 36.63 3.20 3.00
C HIS A 527 36.81 1.94 2.14
N THR A 528 36.27 0.79 2.56
CA THR A 528 36.44 -0.52 1.92
C THR A 528 35.23 -1.01 1.13
N ILE A 529 34.26 -0.15 0.82
CA ILE A 529 33.12 -0.56 -0.02
C ILE A 529 33.55 -0.50 -1.50
N SER A 530 34.11 -1.63 -1.98
CA SER A 530 34.40 -1.90 -3.39
C SER A 530 33.45 -2.96 -3.93
#